data_AF-A0A969DHB1-F1
#
_entry.id   AF-A0A969DHB1-F1
#
_cell.length_a   1.000
_cell.length_b   1.000
_cell.length_c   1.000
_cell.angle_alpha   90.00
_cell.angle_beta   90.00
_cell.angle_gamma   90.00
#
_symmetry.space_group_name_H-M   'P 1'
#
loop_
_entity.id
_entity.type
_entity.pdbx_description
1 polymer ?
#
loop_
_entity_poly.entity_id
_entity_poly.type
_entity_poly.pdbx_seq_one_letter_code
_entity_poly.pdbx_strand_id
1 'polypeptide(L)'
;MREILASGNHIGIEYVDQRRFHTGSWKSFAGHQIEDMADAIATLEACLVEHNNDYVRIFGIEPQAKARLREIMVQRPNGKLVHK
;
A
#
# COMPACT_ATOMS: atom_id res chain seq x y z
N MET A 1 -2.52 9.18 -0.43
CA MET A 1 -3.52 8.73 0.57
C MET A 1 -4.67 9.73 0.69
N ARG A 2 -4.41 10.99 1.06
CA ARG A 2 -5.47 12.01 1.21
C ARG A 2 -6.38 12.15 -0.02
N GLU A 3 -5.81 12.24 -1.21
CA GLU A 3 -6.59 12.37 -2.45
C GLU A 3 -7.49 11.15 -2.71
N ILE A 4 -6.99 9.94 -2.43
CA ILE A 4 -7.75 8.69 -2.58
C ILE A 4 -8.99 8.73 -1.67
N LEU A 5 -8.79 9.00 -0.38
CA LEU A 5 -9.88 9.05 0.60
C LEU A 5 -10.83 10.22 0.34
N ALA A 6 -10.33 11.38 -0.07
CA ALA A 6 -11.16 12.55 -0.39
C ALA A 6 -12.11 12.30 -1.58
N SER A 7 -11.77 11.39 -2.48
CA SER A 7 -12.64 10.95 -3.58
C SER A 7 -13.63 9.84 -3.18
N GLY A 8 -13.73 9.50 -1.90
CA GLY A 8 -14.61 8.42 -1.41
C GLY A 8 -14.10 7.01 -1.75
N ASN A 9 -12.84 6.88 -2.16
CA ASN A 9 -12.20 5.60 -2.39
C ASN A 9 -11.51 5.12 -1.12
N HIS A 10 -11.28 3.81 -1.01
CA HIS A 10 -10.60 3.22 0.13
C HIS A 10 -9.11 2.99 -0.19
N ILE A 11 -8.30 2.75 0.85
CA ILE A 11 -6.88 2.43 0.70
C ILE A 11 -6.64 0.96 1.01
N GLY A 12 -5.85 0.30 0.16
CA GLY A 12 -5.21 -0.97 0.46
C GLY A 12 -3.70 -0.78 0.61
N ILE A 13 -3.10 -1.58 1.49
CA ILE A 13 -1.65 -1.62 1.75
C ILE A 13 -1.18 -3.05 1.54
N GLU A 14 -0.12 -3.21 0.76
CA GLU A 14 0.45 -4.51 0.42
C GLU A 14 1.97 -4.48 0.49
N TYR A 15 2.54 -5.65 0.75
CA TYR A 15 3.99 -5.88 0.76
C TYR A 15 4.38 -7.14 0.00
N VAL A 16 5.64 -7.22 -0.40
CA VAL A 16 6.22 -8.42 -1.01
C VAL A 16 7.73 -8.48 -0.81
N ASP A 17 8.23 -9.67 -0.46
CA ASP A 17 9.66 -9.91 -0.37
C ASP A 17 10.36 -9.84 -1.75
N GLN A 18 11.67 -9.62 -1.74
CA GLN A 18 12.47 -9.48 -2.97
C GLN A 18 12.35 -10.67 -3.93
N ARG A 19 12.19 -11.88 -3.38
CA ARG A 19 12.10 -13.11 -4.16
C ARG A 19 10.79 -13.18 -4.93
N ARG A 20 9.68 -12.77 -4.29
CA ARG A 20 8.32 -12.80 -4.84
C ARG A 20 7.91 -11.56 -5.63
N PHE A 21 8.67 -10.47 -5.52
CA PHE A 21 8.40 -9.25 -6.29
C PHE A 21 8.31 -9.52 -7.80
N HIS A 22 9.21 -10.36 -8.33
CA HIS A 22 9.26 -10.72 -9.75
C HIS A 22 8.07 -11.57 -10.22
N THR A 23 7.43 -12.32 -9.31
CA THR A 23 6.26 -13.14 -9.63
C THR A 23 4.94 -12.41 -9.35
N GLY A 24 4.99 -11.15 -8.89
CA GLY A 24 3.82 -10.31 -8.70
C GLY A 24 2.86 -10.78 -7.60
N SER A 25 3.30 -11.64 -6.69
CA SER A 25 2.46 -12.15 -5.59
C SER A 25 2.61 -11.27 -4.36
N TRP A 26 1.75 -10.27 -4.27
CA TRP A 26 1.69 -9.34 -3.14
C TRP A 26 0.80 -9.88 -2.02
N LYS A 27 1.13 -9.52 -0.78
CA LYS A 27 0.33 -9.83 0.40
C LYS A 27 -0.30 -8.56 0.94
N SER A 28 -1.58 -8.63 1.29
CA SER A 28 -2.24 -7.55 2.02
C SER A 28 -1.66 -7.44 3.43
N PHE A 29 -1.38 -6.22 3.86
CA PHE A 29 -0.97 -5.96 5.24
C PHE A 29 -2.19 -5.84 6.16
N ALA A 30 -3.19 -5.06 5.73
CA ALA A 30 -4.47 -4.96 6.43
C ALA A 30 -5.45 -6.04 5.95
N GLY A 31 -6.22 -6.62 6.89
CA GLY A 31 -7.34 -7.52 6.58
C GLY A 31 -8.61 -6.79 6.13
N HIS A 32 -8.62 -5.46 6.22
CA HIS A 32 -9.73 -4.59 5.84
C HIS A 32 -9.27 -3.49 4.86
N GLN A 33 -10.25 -2.85 4.22
CA GLN A 33 -10.01 -1.64 3.43
C GLN A 33 -10.05 -0.43 4.35
N ILE A 34 -9.14 0.52 4.14
CA ILE A 34 -8.99 1.66 5.04
C ILE A 34 -9.76 2.86 4.48
N GLU A 35 -10.61 3.46 5.29
CA GLU A 35 -11.52 4.53 4.89
C GLU A 35 -11.15 5.90 5.51
N ASP A 36 -10.25 5.92 6.48
CA ASP A 36 -9.81 7.14 7.17
C ASP A 36 -8.29 7.34 7.14
N MET A 37 -7.87 8.60 7.24
CA MET A 37 -6.46 8.98 7.13
C MET A 37 -5.61 8.53 8.31
N ALA A 38 -6.18 8.45 9.52
CA ALA A 38 -5.43 8.13 10.72
C ALA A 38 -5.06 6.64 10.72
N ASP A 39 -6.02 5.77 10.41
CA ASP A 39 -5.79 4.34 10.21
C ASP A 39 -4.82 4.11 9.02
N ALA A 40 -4.97 4.86 7.93
CA ALA A 40 -4.08 4.71 6.77
C ALA A 40 -2.62 4.99 7.12
N ILE A 41 -2.37 6.02 7.94
CA ILE A 41 -1.01 6.35 8.41
C ILE A 41 -0.52 5.29 9.38
N ALA A 42 -1.30 4.96 10.42
CA ALA A 42 -0.89 4.01 11.45
C ALA A 42 -0.60 2.62 10.86
N THR A 43 -1.47 2.13 9.98
CA THR A 43 -1.31 0.84 9.33
C THR A 43 -0.15 0.84 8.34
N LEU A 44 0.11 1.95 7.63
CA LEU A 44 1.29 2.07 6.78
C LEU A 44 2.59 2.07 7.59
N GLU A 45 2.65 2.82 8.69
CA GLU A 45 3.82 2.86 9.57
C GLU A 45 4.13 1.48 10.15
N ALA A 46 3.11 0.77 10.65
CA ALA A 46 3.25 -0.61 11.11
C ALA A 46 3.80 -1.52 10.00
N CYS A 47 3.26 -1.41 8.78
CA CYS A 47 3.73 -2.17 7.63
C CYS A 47 5.20 -1.92 7.33
N LEU A 48 5.62 -0.64 7.32
CA LEU A 48 7.00 -0.26 7.03
C LEU A 48 7.98 -0.76 8.11
N VAL A 49 7.56 -0.81 9.38
CA VAL A 49 8.37 -1.35 10.47
C VAL A 49 8.51 -2.87 10.36
N GLU A 50 7.39 -3.58 10.19
CA GLU A 50 7.38 -5.05 10.11
C GLU A 50 8.04 -5.58 8.83
N HIS A 51 7.95 -4.82 7.74
CA HIS A 51 8.39 -5.20 6.41
C HIS A 51 9.48 -4.27 5.86
N ASN A 52 10.41 -3.81 6.70
CA ASN A 52 11.44 -2.83 6.36
C ASN A 52 12.42 -3.24 5.23
N ASN A 53 12.49 -4.53 4.90
CA ASN A 53 13.33 -5.08 3.82
C ASN A 53 12.54 -5.54 2.60
N ASP A 54 11.22 -5.32 2.60
CA ASP A 54 10.32 -5.71 1.52
C ASP A 54 9.94 -4.49 0.66
N TYR A 55 9.32 -4.76 -0.48
CA TYR A 55 8.60 -3.73 -1.21
C TYR A 55 7.27 -3.47 -0.51
N VAL A 56 6.91 -2.21 -0.32
CA VAL A 56 5.61 -1.80 0.24
C VAL A 56 4.94 -0.83 -0.73
N ARG A 57 3.67 -1.07 -1.04
CA ARG A 57 2.87 -0.19 -1.90
C ARG A 57 1.51 0.08 -1.28
N ILE A 58 0.94 1.21 -1.66
CA ILE A 58 -0.45 1.55 -1.41
C ILE A 58 -1.20 1.62 -2.73
N PHE A 59 -2.52 1.44 -2.68
CA PHE A 59 -3.39 1.58 -3.84
C PHE A 59 -4.77 2.06 -3.41
N GLY A 60 -5.43 2.78 -4.30
CA GLY A 60 -6.83 3.13 -4.10
C GLY A 60 -7.74 1.97 -4.51
N ILE A 61 -8.90 1.88 -3.86
CA ILE A 61 -9.96 0.93 -4.18
C ILE A 61 -11.23 1.72 -4.40
N GLU A 62 -11.82 1.59 -5.57
CA GLU A 62 -13.13 2.18 -5.87
C GLU A 62 -14.22 1.20 -5.39
N PRO A 63 -14.94 1.51 -4.31
CA PRO A 63 -15.87 0.56 -3.69
C PRO A 63 -17.06 0.22 -4.60
N GLN A 64 -17.50 1.18 -5.41
CA GLN A 64 -18.65 1.01 -6.31
C GLN A 64 -18.32 0.09 -7.50
N ALA A 65 -17.18 0.32 -8.16
CA ALA A 65 -16.74 -0.53 -9.27
C ALA A 65 -16.01 -1.80 -8.82
N LYS A 66 -15.70 -1.93 -7.52
CA LYS A 66 -14.85 -2.98 -6.96
C LYS A 66 -13.51 -3.09 -7.69
N ALA A 67 -12.96 -1.94 -8.06
CA ALA A 67 -11.80 -1.82 -8.91
C ALA A 67 -10.60 -1.27 -8.14
N ARG A 68 -9.41 -1.66 -8.58
CA ARG A 68 -8.15 -1.16 -8.05
C ARG A 68 -7.68 0.04 -8.87
N LEU A 69 -7.39 1.13 -8.19
CA LEU A 69 -6.82 2.35 -8.76
C LEU A 69 -5.29 2.22 -8.85
N ARG A 70 -4.65 3.25 -9.41
CA ARG A 70 -3.19 3.34 -9.53
C ARG A 70 -2.50 3.03 -8.20
N GLU A 71 -1.47 2.20 -8.30
CA GLU A 71 -0.60 1.83 -7.19
C GLU A 71 0.54 2.84 -7.02
N ILE A 72 0.93 3.09 -5.77
CA ILE A 72 2.02 3.98 -5.40
C ILE A 72 3.01 3.16 -4.57
N MET A 73 4.22 3.01 -5.07
CA MET A 73 5.31 2.36 -4.34
C MET A 73 5.77 3.29 -3.21
N VAL A 74 5.67 2.83 -1.96
CA VAL A 74 6.10 3.60 -0.78
C VAL A 74 7.51 3.21 -0.36
N GLN A 75 7.81 1.90 -0.37
CA GLN A 75 9.13 1.39 0.00
C GLN A 75 9.66 0.45 -1.07
N ARG A 76 10.97 0.55 -1.30
CA ARG A 76 11.76 -0.49 -1.93
C ARG A 76 12.78 -1.01 -0.92
N PRO A 77 13.14 -2.30 -0.97
CA PRO A 77 14.21 -2.86 -0.17
C PRO A 77 15.49 -2.03 -0.30
N ASN A 78 16.26 -1.96 0.79
CA ASN A 78 17.56 -1.28 0.84
C ASN A 78 17.50 0.24 0.56
N GLY A 79 16.36 0.89 0.80
CA GLY A 79 16.29 2.36 0.86
C GLY A 79 16.56 3.08 -0.46
N LYS A 80 16.38 2.43 -1.62
CA LYS A 80 16.35 3.16 -2.89
C LYS A 80 15.09 4.03 -2.95
N LEU A 81 15.20 5.24 -2.40
CA LEU A 81 14.24 6.33 -2.55
C LEU A 81 13.93 6.51 -4.04
N VAL A 82 12.69 6.21 -4.42
CA VAL A 82 12.18 6.54 -5.75
C VAL A 82 11.73 7.98 -5.70
N HIS A 83 12.65 8.91 -5.94
CA HIS A 83 12.23 10.21 -6.44
C HIS A 83 12.01 10.09 -7.95
N LYS A 84 10.76 10.18 -8.39
CA LYS A 84 10.42 10.74 -9.71
C LYS A 84 8.96 11.15 -9.73
#